data_AF-A0A5S5DM67-F1
#
_entry.id   AF-A0A5S5DM67-F1
#
_cell.length_a   1.000
_cell.length_b   1.000
_cell.length_c   1.000
_cell.angle_alpha   90.00
_cell.angle_beta   90.00
_cell.angle_gamma   90.00
#
_symmetry.space_group_name_H-M   'P 1'
#
loop_
_entity.id
_entity.type
_entity.pdbx_description
1 polymer ?
#
loop_
_entity_poly.entity_id
_entity_poly.type
_entity_poly.pdbx_seq_one_letter_code
_entity_poly.pdbx_strand_id
1 'polypeptide(L)'
;MFEANENLVKILLSNGFIDTTSGVDKTKGKRTFKLLKNSKKKIHFDNINIRVLNSNKGFESKSVLSEEDLKAILLYFKLSSSDFKELNSDNILEFNEANERIKSLRREYLRLQATDGNLLRRVKLERIIELYDSFKFN
;
A
#
# COMPACT_ATOMS: atom_id res chain seq x y z
N MET A 1 -7.67 -7.69 -11.45
CA MET A 1 -8.58 -7.08 -10.45
C MET A 1 -8.61 -7.98 -9.22
N PHE A 2 -8.68 -7.41 -8.03
CA PHE A 2 -8.62 -8.15 -6.76
C PHE A 2 -9.81 -7.82 -5.87
N GLU A 3 -10.38 -8.82 -5.24
CA GLU A 3 -11.54 -8.71 -4.36
C GLU A 3 -11.18 -9.23 -2.96
N ALA A 4 -12.06 -9.01 -1.98
CA ALA A 4 -11.92 -9.52 -0.61
C ALA A 4 -12.10 -11.05 -0.53
N ASN A 5 -11.25 -11.81 -1.23
CA ASN A 5 -11.34 -13.27 -1.37
C ASN A 5 -10.00 -13.96 -1.04
N GLU A 6 -9.99 -15.30 -1.07
CA GLU A 6 -8.81 -16.10 -0.73
C GLU A 6 -7.60 -15.88 -1.64
N ASN A 7 -7.78 -15.37 -2.87
CA ASN A 7 -6.64 -15.01 -3.71
C ASN A 7 -5.90 -13.80 -3.13
N LEU A 8 -6.62 -12.73 -2.79
CA LEU A 8 -6.02 -11.55 -2.18
C LEU A 8 -5.38 -11.88 -0.82
N VAL A 9 -5.99 -12.78 -0.05
CA VAL A 9 -5.40 -13.30 1.19
C VAL A 9 -4.03 -13.90 0.93
N LYS A 10 -3.90 -14.83 -0.04
CA LYS A 10 -2.63 -15.48 -0.36
C LYS A 10 -1.57 -14.46 -0.74
N ILE A 11 -1.94 -13.45 -1.53
CA ILE A 11 -1.04 -12.36 -1.92
C ILE A 11 -0.57 -11.56 -0.70
N LEU A 12 -1.47 -11.22 0.23
CA LEU A 12 -1.09 -10.49 1.45
C LEU A 12 -0.13 -11.32 2.31
N LEU A 13 -0.45 -12.60 2.52
CA LEU A 13 0.40 -13.51 3.30
C LEU A 13 1.79 -13.69 2.65
N SER A 14 1.87 -13.86 1.33
CA SER A 14 3.16 -13.97 0.62
C SER A 14 4.00 -12.70 0.70
N ASN A 15 3.35 -11.54 0.89
CA ASN A 15 4.02 -10.26 1.09
C ASN A 15 4.42 -9.97 2.54
N GLY A 16 4.27 -10.96 3.44
CA GLY A 16 4.69 -10.90 4.84
C GLY A 16 3.63 -10.34 5.79
N PHE A 17 2.39 -10.17 5.34
CA PHE A 17 1.31 -9.82 6.25
C PHE A 17 0.93 -11.01 7.12
N ILE A 18 0.47 -10.72 8.33
CA ILE A 18 -0.09 -11.68 9.26
C ILE A 18 -1.59 -11.47 9.40
N ASP A 19 -2.34 -12.57 9.46
CA ASP A 19 -3.76 -12.57 9.80
C ASP A 19 -3.90 -12.33 11.32
N THR A 20 -4.50 -11.19 11.67
CA THR A 20 -4.74 -10.74 13.04
C THR A 20 -6.23 -10.71 13.38
N THR A 21 -7.05 -11.41 12.59
CA THR A 21 -8.50 -11.43 12.74
C THR A 21 -8.90 -11.97 14.12
N SER A 22 -9.80 -11.25 14.80
CA SER A 22 -10.37 -11.69 16.06
C SER A 22 -11.24 -12.94 15.87
N GLY A 23 -11.42 -13.75 16.91
CA GLY A 23 -12.29 -14.94 16.83
C GLY A 23 -13.72 -14.60 16.39
N VAL A 24 -14.26 -13.49 16.89
CA VAL A 24 -15.62 -13.01 16.56
C VAL A 24 -15.72 -12.51 15.12
N ASP A 25 -14.67 -11.91 14.56
CA ASP A 25 -14.69 -11.48 13.16
C ASP A 25 -14.55 -12.67 12.20
N LYS A 26 -13.77 -13.69 12.59
CA LYS A 26 -13.65 -14.94 11.79
C LYS A 26 -15.00 -15.63 11.60
N THR A 27 -15.84 -15.69 12.64
CA THR A 27 -17.18 -16.30 12.53
C THR A 27 -18.10 -15.51 11.61
N LYS A 28 -17.83 -14.22 11.37
CA LYS A 28 -18.58 -13.35 10.47
C LYS A 28 -18.02 -13.33 9.03
N GLY A 29 -17.01 -14.16 8.74
CA GLY A 29 -16.32 -14.18 7.44
C GLY A 29 -15.36 -13.01 7.21
N LYS A 30 -15.19 -12.14 8.20
CA LYS A 30 -14.33 -10.95 8.10
C LYS A 30 -12.88 -11.33 8.35
N ARG A 31 -11.96 -10.56 7.77
CA ARG A 31 -10.51 -10.78 7.96
C ARG A 31 -9.77 -9.47 8.20
N THR A 32 -8.70 -9.51 8.99
CA THR A 32 -7.86 -8.36 9.29
C THR A 32 -6.39 -8.72 9.18
N PHE A 33 -5.66 -8.00 8.34
CA PHE A 33 -4.25 -8.22 8.08
C PHE A 33 -3.41 -7.05 8.55
N LYS A 34 -2.21 -7.33 9.06
CA LYS A 34 -1.21 -6.33 9.41
C LYS A 34 0.16 -6.79 8.96
N LEU A 35 1.04 -5.86 8.63
CA LEU A 35 2.46 -6.20 8.40
C LEU A 35 3.20 -6.52 9.71
N LEU A 36 2.84 -5.84 10.81
CA LEU A 36 3.35 -6.10 12.15
C LEU A 36 2.18 -6.15 13.14
N LYS A 37 2.22 -7.08 14.10
CA LYS A 37 1.13 -7.33 15.06
C LYS A 37 0.64 -6.07 15.78
N ASN A 38 1.60 -5.26 16.24
CA ASN A 38 1.35 -4.05 17.02
C ASN A 38 1.21 -2.79 16.15
N SER A 39 1.24 -2.92 14.81
CA SER A 39 1.06 -1.78 13.91
C SER A 39 -0.36 -1.21 14.00
N LYS A 40 -0.44 0.11 13.81
CA LYS A 40 -1.67 0.88 13.66
C LYS A 40 -2.29 0.73 12.27
N LYS A 41 -1.46 0.46 11.26
CA LYS A 41 -1.90 0.19 9.89
C LYS A 41 -2.49 -1.22 9.80
N LYS A 42 -3.66 -1.36 9.18
CA LYS A 42 -4.31 -2.66 8.96
C LYS A 42 -5.16 -2.67 7.69
N ILE A 43 -5.31 -3.84 7.09
CA ILE A 43 -6.23 -4.09 6.00
C ILE A 43 -7.38 -4.90 6.59
N HIS A 44 -8.63 -4.50 6.36
CA HIS A 44 -9.82 -5.18 6.86
C HIS A 44 -10.74 -5.54 5.71
N PHE A 45 -11.18 -6.80 5.69
CA PHE A 45 -12.16 -7.31 4.74
C PHE A 45 -13.51 -7.44 5.46
N ASP A 46 -14.55 -6.77 4.94
CA ASP A 46 -15.89 -6.79 5.51
C ASP A 46 -16.92 -7.55 4.65
N ASN A 47 -16.48 -8.66 4.05
CA ASN A 47 -17.18 -9.51 3.08
C ASN A 47 -17.37 -8.90 1.69
N ILE A 48 -17.41 -7.56 1.57
CA ILE A 48 -17.62 -6.87 0.28
C ILE A 48 -16.45 -5.93 -0.02
N ASN A 49 -15.97 -5.20 0.99
CA ASN A 49 -14.98 -4.16 0.83
C ASN A 49 -13.64 -4.55 1.44
N ILE A 50 -12.62 -4.00 0.81
CA ILE A 50 -11.25 -3.96 1.29
C ILE A 50 -11.02 -2.56 1.84
N ARG A 51 -10.85 -2.47 3.16
CA ARG A 51 -10.60 -1.23 3.87
C ARG A 51 -9.16 -1.16 4.33
N VAL A 52 -8.48 -0.05 4.07
CA VAL A 52 -7.13 0.22 4.56
C VAL A 52 -7.22 1.29 5.63
N LEU A 53 -6.84 0.95 6.86
CA LEU A 53 -7.01 1.80 8.03
C LEU A 53 -5.68 2.18 8.65
N ASN A 54 -5.61 3.40 9.20
CA ASN A 54 -4.48 3.88 10.01
C ASN A 54 -4.97 4.44 11.34
N SER A 55 -5.22 3.58 12.32
CA SER A 55 -5.85 3.95 13.60
C SER A 55 -7.00 4.97 13.42
N ASN A 56 -6.74 6.25 13.72
CA ASN A 56 -7.74 7.32 13.77
C ASN A 56 -7.61 8.33 12.61
N LYS A 57 -6.66 8.12 11.68
CA LYS A 57 -6.36 9.07 10.60
C LYS A 57 -7.21 8.84 9.34
N GLY A 58 -8.36 8.20 9.46
CA GLY A 58 -9.21 7.85 8.32
C GLY A 58 -8.94 6.45 7.76
N PHE A 59 -9.76 6.09 6.78
CA PHE A 59 -9.67 4.85 6.04
C PHE A 59 -10.00 5.09 4.58
N GLU A 60 -9.45 4.24 3.73
CA GLU A 60 -9.76 4.17 2.32
C GLU A 60 -10.44 2.83 2.04
N SER A 61 -11.41 2.78 1.14
CA SER A 61 -12.24 1.60 0.93
C SER A 61 -12.61 1.39 -0.54
N LYS A 62 -12.41 0.16 -1.04
CA LYS A 62 -12.86 -0.27 -2.36
C LYS A 62 -13.43 -1.68 -2.28
N SER A 63 -14.45 -1.97 -3.09
CA SER A 63 -14.96 -3.35 -3.28
C SER A 63 -14.03 -4.17 -4.18
N VAL A 64 -13.42 -3.52 -5.17
CA VAL A 64 -12.48 -4.13 -6.12
C VAL A 64 -11.24 -3.25 -6.22
N LEU A 65 -10.06 -3.88 -6.17
CA LEU A 65 -8.77 -3.21 -6.38
C LEU A 65 -8.25 -3.48 -7.78
N SER A 66 -7.69 -2.44 -8.41
CA SER A 66 -6.79 -2.62 -9.53
C SER A 66 -5.44 -3.17 -9.07
N GLU A 67 -4.56 -3.49 -10.01
CA GLU A 67 -3.17 -3.84 -9.68
C GLU A 67 -2.44 -2.65 -9.04
N GLU A 68 -2.64 -1.44 -9.57
CA GLU A 68 -2.03 -0.22 -9.02
C GLU A 68 -2.49 0.04 -7.58
N ASP A 69 -3.79 -0.14 -7.31
CA ASP A 69 -4.34 -0.02 -5.95
C ASP A 69 -3.64 -0.98 -4.99
N LEU A 70 -3.47 -2.25 -5.39
CA LEU A 70 -2.81 -3.24 -4.55
C LEU A 70 -1.33 -2.90 -4.33
N LYS A 71 -0.62 -2.42 -5.36
CA LYS A 71 0.76 -1.92 -5.20
C LYS A 71 0.83 -0.74 -4.26
N ALA A 72 -0.11 0.21 -4.34
CA ALA A 72 -0.18 1.35 -3.45
C ALA A 72 -0.39 0.93 -1.98
N ILE A 73 -1.23 -0.09 -1.73
CA ILE A 73 -1.38 -0.71 -0.40
C ILE A 73 -0.04 -1.27 0.07
N LEU A 74 0.60 -2.14 -0.71
CA LEU A 74 1.85 -2.76 -0.29
C LEU A 74 2.93 -1.73 -0.01
N LEU A 75 3.04 -0.72 -0.87
CA LEU A 75 3.98 0.39 -0.72
C LEU A 75 3.69 1.18 0.56
N TYR A 76 2.43 1.49 0.85
CA TYR A 76 2.01 2.18 2.07
C TYR A 76 2.41 1.45 3.35
N PHE A 77 2.36 0.12 3.36
CA PHE A 77 2.76 -0.67 4.53
C PHE A 77 4.28 -0.84 4.65
N LYS A 78 5.01 -0.91 3.53
CA LYS A 78 6.46 -1.19 3.53
C LYS A 78 7.33 0.07 3.61
N LEU A 79 6.85 1.23 3.16
CA LEU A 79 7.60 2.49 3.29
C LEU A 79 7.61 3.02 4.73
N SER A 80 8.71 3.69 5.07
CA SER A 80 8.77 4.54 6.25
C SER A 80 7.79 5.71 6.12
N SER A 81 7.37 6.30 7.25
CA SER A 81 6.48 7.46 7.23
C SER A 81 7.08 8.65 6.47
N SER A 82 8.40 8.85 6.47
CA SER A 82 9.07 9.93 5.74
C SER A 82 9.14 9.71 4.24
N ASP A 83 9.19 8.45 3.81
CA ASP A 83 9.17 8.10 2.38
C ASP A 83 7.74 8.13 1.86
N PHE A 84 6.77 7.62 2.63
CA PHE A 84 5.38 7.66 2.21
C PHE A 84 4.81 9.08 2.08
N LYS A 85 5.38 10.06 2.81
CA LYS A 85 5.06 11.49 2.63
C LYS A 85 5.33 12.03 1.22
N GLU A 86 6.09 11.32 0.40
CA GLU A 86 6.24 11.66 -1.02
C GLU A 86 4.97 11.39 -1.84
N LEU A 87 4.12 10.48 -1.35
CA LEU A 87 2.87 10.08 -1.98
C LEU A 87 1.67 10.87 -1.44
N ASN A 88 1.64 11.11 -0.12
CA ASN A 88 0.61 11.91 0.56
C ASN A 88 1.18 12.49 1.87
N SER A 89 1.07 13.81 2.06
CA SER A 89 1.70 14.53 3.18
C SER A 89 1.19 14.12 4.57
N ASP A 90 -0.05 13.64 4.65
CA ASP A 90 -0.74 13.33 5.89
C ASP A 90 -0.46 11.90 6.39
N ASN A 91 0.27 11.13 5.57
CA ASN A 91 0.61 9.73 5.81
C ASN A 91 -0.64 8.85 5.91
N ILE A 92 -1.60 9.14 5.05
CA ILE A 92 -2.84 8.41 4.84
C ILE A 92 -2.80 7.86 3.40
N LEU A 93 -3.29 6.63 3.21
CA LEU A 93 -3.42 6.09 1.87
C LEU A 93 -4.70 6.60 1.24
N GLU A 94 -4.57 7.28 0.11
CA GLU A 94 -5.66 7.61 -0.81
C GLU A 94 -5.32 7.00 -2.16
N PHE A 95 -6.17 6.12 -2.70
CA PHE A 95 -5.81 5.31 -3.86
C PHE A 95 -5.45 6.16 -5.07
N ASN A 96 -6.32 7.12 -5.40
CA ASN A 96 -6.17 7.94 -6.60
C ASN A 96 -4.95 8.86 -6.48
N GLU A 97 -4.76 9.48 -5.32
CA GLU A 97 -3.60 10.36 -5.10
C GLU A 97 -2.30 9.57 -5.14
N ALA A 98 -2.19 8.44 -4.45
CA ALA A 98 -0.99 7.62 -4.46
C ALA A 98 -0.64 7.12 -5.88
N ASN A 99 -1.65 6.70 -6.65
CA ASN A 99 -1.46 6.22 -8.01
C ASN A 99 -1.07 7.33 -9.00
N GLU A 100 -1.58 8.56 -8.84
CA GLU A 100 -1.12 9.69 -9.66
C GLU A 100 0.25 10.20 -9.21
N ARG A 101 0.50 10.19 -7.91
CA ARG A 101 1.75 10.68 -7.35
C ARG A 101 2.92 9.78 -7.72
N ILE A 102 2.76 8.45 -7.71
CA ILE A 102 3.84 7.55 -8.16
C ILE A 102 4.23 7.79 -9.63
N LYS A 103 3.26 8.10 -10.51
CA LYS A 103 3.53 8.48 -11.90
C LYS A 103 4.33 9.79 -11.98
N SER A 104 3.97 10.76 -11.14
CA SER A 104 4.69 12.03 -11.04
C SER A 104 6.13 11.85 -10.55
N LEU A 105 6.34 11.03 -9.51
CA LEU A 105 7.68 10.72 -8.98
C LEU A 105 8.56 10.03 -10.04
N ARG A 106 8.01 9.13 -10.86
CA ARG A 106 8.75 8.54 -11.98
C ARG A 106 9.24 9.58 -12.99
N ARG A 107 8.37 10.53 -13.37
CA ARG A 107 8.76 11.61 -14.29
C ARG A 107 9.84 12.50 -13.69
N GLU A 108 9.75 12.78 -12.39
CA GLU A 108 10.77 13.54 -11.67
C GLU A 108 12.10 12.79 -11.64
N TYR A 109 12.10 11.50 -11.32
CA TYR A 109 13.29 10.66 -11.30
C TYR A 109 14.00 10.60 -12.66
N LEU A 110 13.26 10.39 -13.75
CA LEU A 110 13.81 10.40 -15.11
C LEU A 110 14.47 11.74 -15.47
N ARG A 111 13.85 12.86 -15.07
CA ARG A 111 14.43 14.19 -15.27
C ARG A 111 15.75 14.35 -14.50
N LEU A 112 15.79 13.91 -13.25
CA LEU A 112 16.98 14.02 -12.41
C LEU A 112 18.13 13.12 -12.89
N GLN A 113 17.82 11.96 -13.48
CA GLN A 113 18.83 11.12 -14.15
C GLN A 113 19.47 11.83 -15.35
N ALA A 114 18.68 12.56 -16.14
CA ALA A 114 19.17 13.20 -17.36
C ALA A 114 20.04 14.45 -17.12
N THR A 115 19.93 15.09 -15.96
CA THR A 115 20.55 16.40 -15.70
C THR A 115 21.63 16.37 -14.62
N ASP A 116 22.13 15.19 -14.20
CA ASP A 116 22.96 15.02 -13.00
C ASP A 116 22.40 15.81 -11.79
N GLY A 117 21.08 15.74 -11.63
CA GLY A 117 20.36 16.49 -10.60
C GLY A 117 20.69 16.03 -9.18
N ASN A 118 19.97 16.57 -8.19
CA ASN A 118 20.18 16.28 -6.77
C ASN A 118 20.24 14.75 -6.48
N LEU A 119 21.44 14.26 -6.18
CA LEU A 119 21.73 12.84 -5.96
C LEU A 119 20.89 12.24 -4.83
N LEU A 120 20.74 12.94 -3.71
CA LEU A 120 19.97 12.45 -2.56
C LEU A 120 18.49 12.30 -2.91
N ARG A 121 17.93 13.27 -3.64
CA ARG A 121 16.56 13.18 -4.15
C ARG A 121 16.41 11.99 -5.10
N ARG A 122 17.35 11.83 -6.03
CA ARG A 122 17.36 10.74 -7.02
C ARG A 122 17.33 9.37 -6.34
N VAL A 123 18.23 9.14 -5.38
CA VAL A 123 18.32 7.86 -4.63
C VAL A 123 17.03 7.60 -3.83
N LYS A 124 16.42 8.64 -3.24
CA LYS A 124 15.14 8.48 -2.54
C LYS A 124 14.02 8.05 -3.49
N LEU A 125 13.91 8.71 -4.65
CA LEU A 125 12.88 8.39 -5.64
C LEU A 125 13.08 7.00 -6.23
N GLU A 126 14.32 6.64 -6.56
CA GLU A 126 14.71 5.31 -7.03
C GLU A 126 14.21 4.22 -6.09
N ARG A 127 14.57 4.30 -4.81
CA ARG A 127 14.14 3.33 -3.80
C ARG A 127 12.62 3.16 -3.74
N ILE A 128 11.86 4.25 -3.81
CA ILE A 128 10.39 4.21 -3.76
C ILE A 128 9.83 3.55 -5.02
N ILE A 129 10.35 3.93 -6.20
CA ILE A 129 9.88 3.42 -7.50
C ILE A 129 10.24 1.94 -7.67
N GLU A 130 11.47 1.54 -7.34
CA GLU A 130 11.91 0.15 -7.42
C GLU A 130 11.09 -0.75 -6.49
N LEU A 131 10.81 -0.29 -5.26
CA LEU A 131 9.95 -1.03 -4.36
C LEU A 131 8.54 -1.20 -4.95
N TYR A 132 7.96 -0.14 -5.52
CA TYR A 132 6.66 -0.22 -6.19
C TYR A 132 6.68 -1.21 -7.38
N ASP A 133 7.74 -1.20 -8.18
CA ASP A 133 7.89 -2.06 -9.36
C ASP A 133 8.21 -3.52 -9.03
N SER A 134 8.77 -3.78 -7.85
CA SER A 134 9.07 -5.12 -7.36
C SER A 134 7.80 -5.94 -7.08
N PHE A 135 6.66 -5.30 -6.86
CA PHE A 135 5.40 -5.99 -6.64
C PHE A 135 4.87 -6.57 -7.96
N LYS A 136 4.76 -7.89 -8.02
CA LYS A 136 4.18 -8.65 -9.14
C LYS A 136 3.12 -9.58 -8.59
N PHE A 137 1.99 -9.66 -9.29
CA PHE A 137 0.88 -10.55 -8.93
C PHE A 137 0.60 -11.41 -10.16
N ASN A 138 0.92 -12.71 -10.05
CA ASN A 138 0.58 -13.72 -11.06
C ASN A 138 -0.76 -14.35 -10.74
#